data_AF-A0A9D9XHK5-F1
#
_entry.id   AF-A0A9D9XHK5-F1
#
_cell.length_a   1.000
_cell.length_b   1.000
_cell.length_c   1.000
_cell.angle_alpha   90.00
_cell.angle_beta   90.00
_cell.angle_gamma   90.00
#
_symmetry.space_group_name_H-M   'P 1'
#
loop_
_entity.id
_entity.type
_entity.pdbx_description
1 polymer ?
#
loop_
_entity_poly.entity_id
_entity_poly.type
_entity_poly.pdbx_seq_one_letter_code
_entity_poly.pdbx_strand_id
1 'polypeptide(L)' 'MTQDELKKSVAQAACEYVTKYLPQGAILGVGTGSTANFFIDAVAQIKQRIGGAVASSEATRVRLEAHGIP' A
#
# COMPACT_ATOMS: atom_id res chain seq x y z
N MET A 1 8.03 21.57 -2.44
CA MET A 1 7.61 20.17 -2.56
C MET A 1 6.75 20.03 -3.79
N THR A 2 7.01 19.05 -4.65
CA THR A 2 6.14 18.71 -5.78
C THR A 2 4.92 17.94 -5.29
N GLN A 3 3.87 17.88 -6.12
CA GLN A 3 2.67 17.10 -5.78
C GLN A 3 3.00 15.63 -5.56
N ASP A 4 3.94 15.07 -6.33
CA ASP A 4 4.35 13.68 -6.17
C ASP A 4 5.23 13.45 -4.93
N GLU A 5 6.02 14.43 -4.52
CA GLU A 5 6.71 14.39 -3.21
C GLU A 5 5.69 14.36 -2.05
N LEU A 6 4.61 15.14 -2.15
CA LEU A 6 3.54 15.11 -1.15
C LEU A 6 2.83 13.76 -1.12
N LYS A 7 2.52 13.18 -2.31
CA LYS A 7 1.91 11.85 -2.39
C LYS A 7 2.80 10.75 -1.79
N LYS A 8 4.11 10.80 -2.06
CA LYS A 8 5.10 9.88 -1.47
C LYS A 8 5.16 10.02 0.05
N SER A 9 5.19 11.26 0.55
CA SER A 9 5.22 11.54 1.99
C SER A 9 4.00 10.96 2.72
N VAL A 10 2.78 11.20 2.21
CA VAL A 10 1.57 10.65 2.84
C VAL A 10 1.46 9.13 2.70
N ALA A 11 1.98 8.55 1.62
CA ALA A 11 2.07 7.11 1.43
C ALA A 11 3.00 6.45 2.46
N GLN A 12 4.15 7.06 2.75
CA GLN A 12 5.06 6.59 3.79
C GLN A 12 4.42 6.65 5.18
N ALA A 13 3.78 7.78 5.51
CA ALA A 13 3.06 7.93 6.78
C ALA A 13 1.94 6.88 6.94
N ALA A 14 1.21 6.56 5.87
CA ALA A 14 0.21 5.50 5.89
C ALA A 14 0.83 4.10 6.08
N CYS A 15 1.98 3.83 5.47
CA CYS A 15 2.71 2.56 5.65
C CYS A 15 3.20 2.40 7.10
N GLU A 16 3.69 3.47 7.73
CA GLU A 16 4.05 3.49 9.15
C GLU A 16 2.84 3.22 10.04
N TYR A 17 1.69 3.83 9.73
CA TYR A 17 0.44 3.58 10.43
C TYR A 17 0.04 2.09 10.33
N VAL A 18 0.08 1.51 9.13
CA VAL A 18 -0.17 0.08 8.93
C VAL A 18 0.80 -0.77 9.73
N THR A 19 2.09 -0.48 9.68
CA THR A 19 3.12 -1.23 10.40
C THR A 19 2.85 -1.27 11.91
N LYS A 20 2.39 -0.14 12.46
CA LYS A 20 2.17 0.05 13.89
C LYS A 20 0.85 -0.54 14.38
N TYR A 21 -0.22 -0.43 13.61
CA TYR A 21 -1.58 -0.73 14.09
C TYR A 21 -2.23 -1.95 13.44
N LEU A 22 -1.77 -2.37 12.26
CA LEU A 22 -2.34 -3.54 11.61
C LEU A 22 -1.76 -4.82 12.23
N PRO A 23 -2.59 -5.74 12.74
CA PRO A 23 -2.12 -7.02 13.26
C PRO A 23 -1.38 -7.83 12.18
N GLN A 24 -0.40 -8.62 12.60
CA GLN A 24 0.34 -9.48 11.68
C GLN A 24 -0.60 -10.49 11.02
N GLY A 25 -0.46 -10.65 9.70
CA GLY A 25 -1.31 -11.53 8.89
C GLY A 25 -2.69 -10.96 8.56
N ALA A 26 -3.03 -9.75 9.00
CA ALA A 26 -4.30 -9.14 8.64
C ALA A 26 -4.34 -8.72 7.16
N ILE A 27 -5.56 -8.61 6.62
CA ILE A 27 -5.82 -8.21 5.24
C ILE A 27 -5.94 -6.69 5.15
N LEU A 28 -5.24 -6.08 4.20
CA LEU A 28 -5.21 -4.63 4.00
C LEU A 28 -6.12 -4.21 2.85
N GLY A 29 -7.10 -3.33 3.09
CA GLY A 29 -7.86 -2.69 2.01
C GLY A 29 -7.02 -1.62 1.30
N VAL A 30 -7.00 -1.63 -0.04
CA VAL A 30 -6.16 -0.72 -0.84
C VAL A 30 -7.00 0.07 -1.84
N GLY A 31 -6.89 1.40 -1.75
CA GLY A 31 -7.54 2.37 -2.63
C GLY A 31 -7.00 2.37 -4.07
N THR A 32 -7.51 3.28 -4.89
CA THR A 32 -7.10 3.47 -6.29
C THR A 32 -6.65 4.91 -6.52
N GLY A 33 -5.65 5.11 -7.40
CA GLY A 33 -5.18 6.43 -7.82
C GLY A 33 -3.69 6.65 -7.61
N SER A 34 -3.17 7.78 -8.10
CA SER A 34 -1.72 8.05 -8.09
C SER A 34 -1.10 8.07 -6.69
N THR A 35 -1.84 8.51 -5.67
CA THR A 35 -1.38 8.44 -4.27
C THR A 35 -1.39 7.00 -3.74
N ALA A 36 -2.40 6.21 -4.09
CA ALA A 36 -2.49 4.80 -3.70
C ALA A 36 -1.35 3.97 -4.30
N ASN A 37 -0.90 4.31 -5.51
CA ASN A 37 0.27 3.67 -6.12
C ASN A 37 1.53 3.84 -5.27
N PHE A 38 1.80 5.04 -4.77
CA PHE A 38 2.94 5.25 -3.86
C PHE A 38 2.77 4.50 -2.53
N PHE A 39 1.53 4.37 -2.04
CA PHE A 39 1.24 3.59 -0.85
C PHE A 39 1.48 2.09 -1.06
N ILE A 40 1.09 1.54 -2.21
CA ILE A 40 1.38 0.16 -2.59
C ILE A 40 2.90 -0.07 -2.63
N ASP A 41 3.65 0.85 -3.23
CA ASP A 41 5.11 0.77 -3.31
C ASP A 41 5.74 0.78 -1.90
N ALA A 42 5.19 1.57 -0.97
CA ALA A 42 5.65 1.63 0.41
C ALA A 42 5.30 0.35 1.19
N VAL A 43 4.08 -0.17 1.07
CA VAL A 43 3.64 -1.38 1.78
C VAL A 43 4.32 -2.64 1.24
N ALA A 44 4.75 -2.65 -0.02
CA ALA A 44 5.52 -3.74 -0.59
C ALA A 44 6.81 -4.04 0.20
N GLN A 45 7.38 -3.05 0.88
CA GLN A 45 8.55 -3.21 1.76
C GLN A 45 8.25 -4.02 3.02
N ILE A 46 6.99 -4.03 3.46
CA ILE A 46 6.51 -4.74 4.65
C ILE A 46 5.56 -5.89 4.31
N LYS A 47 5.49 -6.32 3.05
CA LYS A 47 4.48 -7.29 2.56
C LYS A 47 4.41 -8.60 3.35
N GLN A 48 5.52 -9.01 3.99
CA GLN A 48 5.56 -10.21 4.84
C GLN A 48 4.76 -10.07 6.15
N ARG A 49 4.38 -8.85 6.53
CA ARG A 49 3.56 -8.57 7.72
C ARG A 49 2.06 -8.68 7.44
N ILE A 50 1.64 -8.48 6.20
CA ILE A 50 0.22 -8.53 5.82
C ILE A 50 -0.11 -9.92 5.27
N GLY A 51 -1.32 -10.40 5.52
CA GLY A 51 -1.80 -11.68 4.97
C GLY A 51 -2.18 -11.58 3.50
N GLY A 52 -2.41 -10.35 3.01
CA GLY A 52 -2.81 -10.03 1.65
C GLY A 52 -3.48 -8.66 1.59
N ALA A 53 -4.02 -8.31 0.42
CA ALA A 53 -4.68 -7.04 0.17
C ALA A 53 -5.98 -7.19 -0.63
N VAL A 54 -6.98 -6.36 -0.30
CA VAL A 54 -8.22 -6.23 -1.08
C VAL A 54 -8.13 -4.98 -1.94
N ALA A 55 -8.07 -5.16 -3.26
CA ALA A 55 -8.01 -4.08 -4.22
C ALA A 55 -9.39 -3.47 -4.48
N SER A 56 -9.44 -2.14 -4.59
CA SER A 56 -10.65 -1.39 -4.99
C SER A 56 -10.81 -1.23 -6.51
N SER A 57 -9.83 -1.67 -7.31
CA SER A 57 -9.89 -1.67 -8.78
C SER A 57 -8.93 -2.70 -9.38
N GLU A 58 -9.14 -3.03 -10.66
CA GLU A 58 -8.23 -3.88 -11.43
C GLU A 58 -6.82 -3.30 -11.54
N ALA A 59 -6.70 -1.98 -11.71
CA ALA A 59 -5.40 -1.30 -11.77
C ALA A 59 -4.63 -1.47 -10.44
N THR A 60 -5.33 -1.36 -9.31
CA THR A 60 -4.75 -1.61 -7.99
C THR A 60 -4.39 -3.08 -7.81
N ARG A 61 -5.25 -4.02 -8.22
CA ARG A 61 -4.98 -5.47 -8.14
C ARG A 61 -3.70 -5.84 -8.90
N VAL A 62 -3.60 -5.42 -10.17
CA VAL A 62 -2.42 -5.70 -11.01
C VAL A 62 -1.13 -5.14 -10.38
N ARG A 63 -1.19 -3.94 -9.79
CA ARG A 63 -0.02 -3.37 -9.12
C ARG A 63 0.37 -4.14 -7.85
N LEU A 64 -0.60 -4.55 -7.04
CA LEU A 64 -0.36 -5.38 -5.85
C LEU A 64 0.29 -6.72 -6.23
N GLU A 65 -0.25 -7.39 -7.24
CA GLU A 65 0.29 -8.65 -7.77
C GLU A 65 1.71 -8.48 -8.31
N ALA A 66 2.01 -7.38 -8.99
CA ALA A 66 3.36 -7.06 -9.46
C ALA A 66 4.38 -6.91 -8.32
N HIS A 67 3.93 -6.56 -7.12
CA HIS A 67 4.76 -6.54 -5.90
C HIS A 67 4.75 -7.87 -5.13
N GLY A 68 4.01 -8.87 -5.60
CA GLY A 68 3.83 -10.16 -4.95
C GLY A 68 3.07 -10.04 -3.63
N ILE A 69 2.12 -9.12 -3.56
CA ILE A 69 1.14 -9.02 -2.46
C ILE A 69 -0.08 -9.83 -2.90
N PRO A 70 -0.43 -10.92 -2.20
CA PRO A 70 -1.59 -11.74 -2.51
C PRO A 70 -2.92 -11.02 -2.21
#